data_AF-W9V166-F1
#
_entry.id   AF-W9V166-F1
#
_cell.length_a   1.000
_cell.length_b   1.000
_cell.length_c   1.000
_cell.angle_alpha   90.00
_cell.angle_beta   90.00
_cell.angle_gamma   90.00
#
_symmetry.space_group_name_H-M   'P 1'
#
loop_
_entity.id
_entity.type
_entity.pdbx_description
1 polymer ?
#
loop_
_entity_poly.entity_id
_entity_poly.type
_entity_poly.pdbx_seq_one_letter_code
_entity_poly.pdbx_strand_id
1 'polypeptide(L)'
;MKPNSLIPMKVFTASSQDNARARQQAINALPPVLTLQDNLITYTSQGHLLILGPEDLIRLAAAQLSGLKSITLLAMGQVSSQSDEHLEKALAAVPELTPIYLPLESLTGWLGSYHLQLKSPQGDIVNPAKLYTGKDTFDMVLDLNPEPTLAAEMSPPGYFHIAADSDHLVQAIEEISSLVGEFEKPEYVQVNHDICAHSDRGKLGCTRCLDVCPADAITSHNRTDTHDFQISVDVHLCHGAGSCTTACPTGALTFAAPRPQSQLDRLRHYLDSYRQAGGEHPAILIHAEHTDIDLEALPTHVLPVALEEAAGIGAELWLALLVQGATYVAIAVDEETPPSLQRLLKDEIKLTGRLLTALGHPAQRLSLVDVAFLDTDLAELEDAVAPWRGMPEGPSYPYQGKRKTLNEALDRLYEQGDADDAIVTLPMGSPYGQVQVDVDACTLCMSCVAICPTSALHSGKDQSPRLSFLEGDCVQCGLCERACPEQAIQLEARFAPAAGIRGEPRVMKEEEPFHCISCGKAFATQSTIKKISQKLEAHPYFQGDAAKRLHMCEDCRVRDSYRELAADPEAQLRL
;
A
#
# COMPACT_ATOMS: atom_id res chain seq x y z
N MET A 1 30.24 24.23 4.49
CA MET A 1 30.60 24.74 3.15
C MET A 1 31.05 23.52 2.35
N LYS A 2 30.20 22.94 1.49
CA LYS A 2 29.95 23.46 0.12
C LYS A 2 28.56 23.04 -0.42
N PRO A 3 27.58 23.96 -0.49
CA PRO A 3 26.38 23.79 -1.34
C PRO A 3 26.65 23.96 -2.85
N ASN A 4 27.92 24.09 -3.28
CA ASN A 4 28.27 24.87 -4.49
C ASN A 4 29.06 24.14 -5.59
N SER A 5 29.38 22.85 -5.48
CA SER A 5 30.18 22.18 -6.54
C SER A 5 29.40 21.29 -7.51
N LEU A 6 28.15 20.91 -7.19
CA LEU A 6 27.38 19.97 -8.01
C LEU A 6 26.22 20.62 -8.76
N ILE A 7 25.66 21.72 -8.24
CA ILE A 7 24.71 22.55 -8.98
C ILE A 7 25.57 23.50 -9.81
N PRO A 8 25.69 23.31 -11.14
CA PRO A 8 26.32 24.34 -11.96
C PRO A 8 25.58 25.65 -11.66
N MET A 9 26.31 26.74 -11.40
CA MET A 9 25.72 28.08 -11.40
C MET A 9 25.25 28.40 -12.83
N LYS A 10 24.21 27.69 -13.28
CA LYS A 10 23.61 27.84 -14.58
C LYS A 10 22.75 29.09 -14.45
N VAL A 11 23.13 30.13 -15.17
CA VAL A 11 22.28 31.30 -15.34
C VAL A 11 21.07 30.84 -16.14
N PHE A 12 19.90 30.83 -15.51
CA PHE A 12 18.65 30.55 -16.21
C PHE A 12 18.38 31.67 -17.22
N THR A 13 18.05 31.28 -18.44
CA THR A 13 17.80 32.17 -19.58
C THR A 13 16.34 32.13 -20.04
N ALA A 14 15.59 31.10 -19.65
CA ALA A 14 14.16 31.00 -19.93
C ALA A 14 13.39 32.08 -19.16
N SER A 15 12.57 32.85 -19.88
CA SER A 15 11.59 33.75 -19.26
C SER A 15 10.39 32.97 -18.72
N SER A 16 9.54 33.59 -17.91
CA SER A 16 8.25 32.98 -17.51
C SER A 16 7.39 32.59 -18.71
N GLN A 17 7.48 33.33 -19.82
CA GLN A 17 6.76 33.00 -21.06
C GLN A 17 7.34 31.76 -21.76
N ASP A 18 8.67 31.58 -21.72
CA ASP A 18 9.31 30.38 -22.28
C ASP A 18 8.91 29.14 -21.48
N ASN A 19 8.91 29.23 -20.15
CA ASN A 19 8.47 28.14 -19.27
C ASN A 19 6.99 27.82 -19.46
N ALA A 20 6.11 28.83 -19.56
CA ALA A 20 4.69 28.62 -19.82
C ALA A 20 4.44 27.94 -21.17
N ARG A 21 5.13 28.38 -22.23
CA ARG A 21 5.07 27.75 -23.56
C ARG A 21 5.56 26.31 -23.51
N ALA A 22 6.68 26.07 -22.83
CA ALA A 22 7.26 24.74 -22.68
C ALA A 22 6.33 23.79 -21.91
N ARG A 23 5.70 24.26 -20.83
CA ARG A 23 4.69 23.50 -20.08
C ARG A 23 3.53 23.10 -20.97
N GLN A 24 2.96 24.03 -21.73
CA GLN A 24 1.85 23.73 -22.63
C GLN A 24 2.24 22.72 -23.72
N GLN A 25 3.43 22.85 -24.29
CA GLN A 25 3.94 21.87 -25.27
C GLN A 25 4.12 20.49 -24.67
N ALA A 26 4.65 20.42 -23.43
CA ALA A 26 4.85 19.17 -22.72
C ALA A 26 3.53 18.48 -22.34
N ILE A 27 2.52 19.25 -21.92
CA ILE A 27 1.15 18.74 -21.68
C ILE A 27 0.58 18.14 -22.97
N ASN A 28 0.70 18.85 -24.09
CA ASN A 28 0.17 18.39 -25.37
C ASN A 28 0.93 17.18 -25.94
N ALA A 29 2.20 17.00 -25.57
CA ALA A 29 3.03 15.87 -25.98
C ALA A 29 2.86 14.65 -25.05
N LEU A 30 2.16 14.80 -23.92
CA LEU A 30 2.07 13.77 -22.90
C LEU A 30 1.34 12.52 -23.46
N PRO A 31 1.98 11.34 -23.43
CA PRO A 31 1.33 10.12 -23.88
C PRO A 31 0.03 9.89 -23.10
N PRO A 32 -1.05 9.42 -23.77
CA PRO A 32 -2.25 9.04 -23.06
C PRO A 32 -1.90 7.94 -22.05
N VAL A 33 -2.58 7.96 -20.91
CA VAL A 33 -2.48 6.86 -19.95
C VAL A 33 -3.06 5.63 -20.64
N LEU A 34 -2.19 4.73 -21.11
CA LEU A 34 -2.62 3.46 -21.68
C LEU A 34 -3.13 2.58 -20.54
N THR A 35 -4.42 2.65 -20.27
CA THR A 35 -5.14 1.64 -19.51
C THR A 35 -5.18 0.38 -20.36
N LEU A 36 -4.29 -0.58 -20.07
CA LEU A 36 -4.40 -1.90 -20.65
C LEU A 36 -5.76 -2.48 -20.25
N GLN A 37 -6.61 -2.76 -21.23
CA GLN A 37 -7.98 -3.28 -21.06
C GLN A 37 -8.03 -4.72 -20.54
N ASP A 38 -6.91 -5.26 -20.06
CA ASP A 38 -6.77 -6.70 -19.82
C ASP A 38 -7.68 -7.19 -18.67
N ASN A 39 -8.03 -6.32 -17.71
CA ASN A 39 -8.94 -6.62 -16.60
C ASN A 39 -9.88 -5.43 -16.29
N LEU A 40 -11.08 -5.43 -16.87
CA LEU A 40 -12.15 -4.47 -16.56
C LEU A 40 -13.11 -5.07 -15.52
N ILE A 41 -13.52 -4.24 -14.56
CA ILE A 41 -14.52 -4.55 -13.56
C ILE A 41 -15.84 -3.92 -14.00
N THR A 42 -16.86 -4.75 -14.20
CA THR A 42 -18.18 -4.31 -14.66
C THR A 42 -19.14 -4.18 -13.49
N TYR A 43 -19.86 -3.07 -13.44
CA TYR A 43 -21.03 -2.85 -12.59
C TYR A 43 -22.28 -2.90 -13.45
N THR A 44 -23.33 -3.55 -12.96
CA THR A 44 -24.61 -3.63 -13.67
C THR A 44 -25.73 -3.17 -12.76
N SER A 45 -26.41 -2.11 -13.17
CA SER A 45 -27.56 -1.55 -12.46
C SER A 45 -28.80 -1.58 -13.35
N GLN A 46 -29.91 -2.10 -12.81
CA GLN A 46 -31.22 -2.05 -13.44
C GLN A 46 -32.10 -0.95 -12.83
N GLY A 47 -31.56 -0.10 -11.96
CA GLY A 47 -32.31 0.97 -11.29
C GLY A 47 -33.18 0.50 -10.13
N HIS A 48 -32.78 -0.54 -9.40
CA HIS A 48 -33.41 -0.91 -8.13
C HIS A 48 -32.78 -0.12 -6.96
N LEU A 49 -33.43 0.95 -6.53
CA LEU A 49 -32.93 1.85 -5.48
C LEU A 49 -33.53 1.51 -4.11
N LEU A 50 -32.67 1.48 -3.08
CA LEU A 50 -33.05 1.51 -1.67
C LEU A 50 -32.86 2.95 -1.14
N ILE A 51 -33.89 3.53 -0.51
CA ILE A 51 -33.79 4.81 0.20
C ILE A 51 -34.00 4.55 1.68
N LEU A 52 -33.06 5.00 2.52
CA LEU A 52 -33.09 4.76 3.95
C LEU A 52 -32.90 6.07 4.73
N GLY A 53 -33.61 6.22 5.85
CA GLY A 53 -33.63 7.47 6.64
C GLY A 53 -35.01 7.78 7.25
N PRO A 54 -35.19 9.00 7.81
CA PRO A 54 -36.47 9.48 8.34
C PRO A 54 -37.61 9.34 7.32
N GLU A 55 -38.77 8.82 7.75
CA GLU A 55 -39.87 8.46 6.84
C GLU A 55 -40.35 9.65 5.98
N ASP A 56 -40.41 10.83 6.58
CA ASP A 56 -40.82 12.04 5.87
C ASP A 56 -39.83 12.42 4.76
N LEU A 57 -38.52 12.33 5.04
CA LEU A 57 -37.46 12.65 4.07
C LEU A 57 -37.39 11.62 2.94
N ILE A 58 -37.41 10.32 3.26
CA ILE A 58 -37.30 9.26 2.24
C ILE A 58 -38.49 9.29 1.26
N ARG A 59 -39.70 9.64 1.74
CA ARG A 59 -40.88 9.80 0.88
C ARG A 59 -40.75 11.00 -0.05
N LEU A 60 -40.29 12.14 0.48
CA LEU A 60 -40.09 13.36 -0.31
C LEU A 60 -38.98 13.21 -1.35
N ALA A 61 -37.90 12.49 -1.03
CA ALA A 61 -36.84 12.17 -1.97
C ALA A 61 -37.33 11.20 -3.06
N ALA A 62 -38.06 10.14 -2.68
CA ALA A 62 -38.63 9.18 -3.63
C ALA A 62 -39.52 9.82 -4.69
N ALA A 63 -40.31 10.84 -4.32
CA ALA A 63 -41.20 11.54 -5.25
C ALA A 63 -40.46 12.37 -6.32
N GLN A 64 -39.19 12.68 -6.10
CA GLN A 64 -38.36 13.45 -7.04
C GLN A 64 -37.61 12.54 -8.02
N LEU A 65 -37.48 11.25 -7.71
CA LEU A 65 -36.75 10.28 -8.52
C LEU A 65 -37.63 9.74 -9.66
N SER A 66 -37.03 9.60 -10.84
CA SER A 66 -37.69 9.04 -12.02
C SER A 66 -36.71 8.19 -12.84
N GLY A 67 -37.24 7.35 -13.74
CA GLY A 67 -36.41 6.49 -14.60
C GLY A 67 -35.86 5.23 -13.92
N LEU A 68 -36.16 5.02 -12.63
CA LEU A 68 -35.78 3.85 -11.87
C LEU A 68 -36.79 2.70 -12.04
N LYS A 69 -36.31 1.46 -11.95
CA LYS A 69 -37.14 0.27 -12.09
C LYS A 69 -37.93 -0.04 -10.82
N SER A 70 -37.37 0.24 -9.65
CA SER A 70 -38.11 0.20 -8.38
C SER A 70 -37.46 1.07 -7.33
N ILE A 71 -38.27 1.61 -6.42
CA ILE A 71 -37.82 2.32 -5.21
C ILE A 71 -38.33 1.55 -4.00
N THR A 72 -37.46 1.27 -3.04
CA THR A 72 -37.80 0.64 -1.76
C THR A 72 -37.43 1.58 -0.63
N LEU A 73 -38.35 1.77 0.32
CA LEU A 73 -38.18 2.70 1.44
C LEU A 73 -37.90 1.92 2.73
N LEU A 74 -36.84 2.26 3.45
CA LEU A 74 -36.51 1.76 4.78
C LEU A 74 -36.58 2.92 5.78
N ALA A 75 -37.65 2.96 6.57
CA ALA A 75 -37.85 4.01 7.57
C ALA A 75 -36.92 3.78 8.77
N MET A 76 -36.08 4.78 9.06
CA MET A 76 -35.10 4.78 10.14
C MET A 76 -35.18 6.10 10.91
N GLY A 77 -34.99 6.05 12.23
CA GLY A 77 -34.96 7.26 13.05
C GLY A 77 -36.33 7.93 13.24
N GLN A 78 -36.30 9.21 13.63
CA GLN A 78 -37.48 10.06 13.82
C GLN A 78 -37.67 10.99 12.63
N VAL A 79 -38.91 11.37 12.36
CA VAL A 79 -39.23 12.36 11.31
C VAL A 79 -38.52 13.70 11.55
N SER A 80 -38.10 14.36 10.47
CA SER A 80 -37.35 15.62 10.55
C SER A 80 -38.21 16.82 10.99
N SER A 81 -39.52 16.77 10.71
CA SER A 81 -40.49 17.78 11.12
C SER A 81 -41.79 17.15 11.63
N GLN A 82 -42.35 17.75 12.68
CA GLN A 82 -43.64 17.38 13.25
C GLN A 82 -44.79 18.30 12.81
N SER A 83 -44.58 19.19 11.83
CA SER A 83 -45.67 20.03 11.33
C SER A 83 -46.66 19.20 10.52
N ASP A 84 -47.96 19.37 10.80
CA ASP A 84 -49.04 18.64 10.13
C ASP A 84 -48.96 18.80 8.60
N GLU A 85 -48.71 20.01 8.11
CA GLU A 85 -48.56 20.31 6.68
C GLU A 85 -47.41 19.52 6.02
N HIS A 86 -46.28 19.39 6.71
CA HIS A 86 -45.12 18.65 6.19
C HIS A 86 -45.38 17.14 6.16
N LEU A 87 -45.96 16.60 7.23
CA LEU A 87 -46.28 15.18 7.32
C LEU A 87 -47.35 14.77 6.30
N GLU A 88 -48.38 15.60 6.12
CA GLU A 88 -49.39 15.41 5.07
C GLU A 88 -48.75 15.41 3.68
N LYS A 89 -47.86 16.37 3.40
CA LYS A 89 -47.12 16.43 2.13
C LYS A 89 -46.28 15.18 1.91
N ALA A 90 -45.53 14.73 2.92
CA ALA A 90 -44.67 13.55 2.80
C ALA A 90 -45.47 12.26 2.58
N LEU A 91 -46.56 12.05 3.34
CA LEU A 91 -47.44 10.88 3.17
C LEU A 91 -48.14 10.86 1.81
N ALA A 92 -48.45 12.04 1.26
CA ALA A 92 -49.06 12.18 -0.06
C ALA A 92 -48.08 12.08 -1.23
N ALA A 93 -46.76 12.11 -0.98
CA ALA A 93 -45.74 12.21 -2.02
C ALA A 93 -45.61 10.92 -2.86
N VAL A 94 -45.64 9.75 -2.20
CA VAL A 94 -45.54 8.41 -2.81
C VAL A 94 -46.45 7.42 -2.06
N PRO A 95 -47.79 7.59 -2.12
CA PRO A 95 -48.75 6.79 -1.35
C PRO A 95 -48.74 5.30 -1.71
N GLU A 96 -48.25 4.94 -2.90
CA GLU A 96 -48.10 3.58 -3.38
C GLU A 96 -46.89 2.84 -2.77
N LEU A 97 -45.90 3.56 -2.23
CA LEU A 97 -44.71 2.97 -1.62
C LEU A 97 -44.93 2.75 -0.11
N THR A 98 -44.89 1.48 0.31
CA THR A 98 -44.97 1.08 1.73
C THR A 98 -43.56 0.98 2.33
N PRO A 99 -43.20 1.81 3.33
CA PRO A 99 -41.91 1.68 4.00
C PRO A 99 -41.76 0.42 4.83
N ILE A 100 -40.53 -0.05 4.94
CA ILE A 100 -40.12 -1.13 5.85
C ILE A 100 -39.73 -0.50 7.19
N TYR A 101 -40.18 -1.10 8.29
CA TYR A 101 -39.94 -0.62 9.67
C TYR A 101 -39.11 -1.60 10.51
N LEU A 102 -38.41 -2.54 9.87
CA LEU A 102 -37.58 -3.51 10.57
C LEU A 102 -36.21 -2.89 10.90
N PRO A 103 -35.62 -3.16 12.08
CA PRO A 103 -34.29 -2.71 12.41
C PRO A 103 -33.24 -3.19 11.39
N LEU A 104 -32.33 -2.29 11.00
CA LEU A 104 -31.16 -2.62 10.19
C LEU A 104 -30.20 -3.51 10.99
N GLU A 105 -29.81 -4.65 10.41
CA GLU A 105 -28.76 -5.52 10.95
C GLU A 105 -27.45 -5.29 10.21
N SER A 106 -27.47 -5.27 8.87
CA SER A 106 -26.30 -4.91 8.07
C SER A 106 -26.68 -4.38 6.68
N LEU A 107 -25.80 -3.54 6.13
CA LEU A 107 -25.81 -3.12 4.75
C LEU A 107 -24.37 -3.26 4.23
N THR A 108 -24.17 -3.95 3.12
CA THR A 108 -22.86 -4.10 2.47
C THR A 108 -23.04 -4.18 0.96
N GLY A 109 -22.02 -3.82 0.19
CA GLY A 109 -22.01 -4.00 -1.25
C GLY A 109 -21.54 -2.77 -2.02
N TRP A 110 -21.90 -2.75 -3.28
CA TRP A 110 -21.48 -1.79 -4.30
C TRP A 110 -22.56 -1.74 -5.39
N LEU A 111 -22.37 -0.87 -6.40
CA LEU A 111 -23.30 -0.63 -7.50
C LEU A 111 -23.72 -1.95 -8.17
N GLY A 112 -25.03 -2.23 -8.14
CA GLY A 112 -25.63 -3.47 -8.66
C GLY A 112 -25.76 -4.62 -7.64
N SER A 113 -25.16 -4.50 -6.46
CA SER A 113 -24.98 -5.61 -5.52
C SER A 113 -25.00 -5.23 -4.04
N TYR A 114 -25.87 -4.29 -3.64
CA TYR A 114 -26.10 -3.98 -2.23
C TYR A 114 -26.96 -5.06 -1.55
N HIS A 115 -26.41 -5.67 -0.51
CA HIS A 115 -27.06 -6.67 0.32
C HIS A 115 -27.56 -6.02 1.61
N LEU A 116 -28.87 -6.08 1.80
CA LEU A 116 -29.55 -5.57 2.99
C LEU A 116 -29.97 -6.74 3.90
N GLN A 117 -29.63 -6.65 5.18
CA GLN A 117 -30.11 -7.56 6.21
C GLN A 117 -30.85 -6.77 7.28
N LEU A 118 -32.07 -7.19 7.58
CA LEU A 118 -32.93 -6.61 8.61
C LEU A 118 -33.27 -7.66 9.66
N LYS A 119 -33.61 -7.21 10.86
CA LYS A 119 -33.98 -8.08 11.97
C LYS A 119 -35.50 -8.16 12.11
N SER A 120 -36.07 -9.37 12.05
CA SER A 120 -37.49 -9.58 12.28
C SER A 120 -37.86 -9.38 13.77
N PRO A 121 -39.15 -9.16 14.10
CA PRO A 121 -39.60 -9.13 15.49
C PRO A 121 -39.32 -10.43 16.26
N GLN A 122 -39.17 -11.55 15.57
CA GLN A 122 -38.82 -12.86 16.12
C GLN A 122 -37.29 -13.04 16.31
N GLY A 123 -36.49 -12.11 15.80
CA GLY A 123 -35.02 -12.14 15.86
C GLY A 123 -34.34 -12.79 14.65
N ASP A 124 -35.10 -13.21 13.64
CA ASP A 124 -34.57 -13.79 12.41
C ASP A 124 -33.95 -12.71 11.51
N ILE A 125 -32.89 -13.05 10.78
CA ILE A 125 -32.29 -12.18 9.77
C ILE A 125 -33.04 -12.37 8.45
N VAL A 126 -33.54 -11.28 7.87
CA VAL A 126 -34.28 -11.28 6.60
C VAL A 126 -33.65 -10.33 5.60
N ASN A 127 -33.61 -10.73 4.33
CA ASN A 127 -33.24 -9.88 3.21
C ASN A 127 -34.50 -9.58 2.37
N PRO A 128 -35.01 -8.34 2.38
CA PRO A 128 -36.23 -8.00 1.65
C PRO A 128 -35.99 -7.84 0.14
N ALA A 129 -34.76 -7.72 -0.34
CA ALA A 129 -34.45 -7.37 -1.73
C ALA A 129 -35.21 -8.25 -2.73
N LYS A 130 -35.29 -9.56 -2.48
CA LYS A 130 -35.97 -10.52 -3.37
C LYS A 130 -37.42 -10.17 -3.65
N LEU A 131 -38.12 -9.60 -2.67
CA LEU A 131 -39.51 -9.20 -2.78
C LEU A 131 -39.68 -7.96 -3.69
N TYR A 132 -38.74 -7.01 -3.59
CA TYR A 132 -38.86 -5.70 -4.25
C TYR A 132 -38.14 -5.64 -5.60
N THR A 133 -37.02 -6.33 -5.74
CA THR A 133 -36.14 -6.27 -6.92
C THR A 133 -36.21 -7.55 -7.77
N GLY A 134 -36.74 -8.64 -7.20
CA GLY A 134 -36.66 -9.98 -7.80
C GLY A 134 -35.27 -10.60 -7.74
N LYS A 135 -34.31 -9.95 -7.07
CA LYS A 135 -32.93 -10.39 -6.83
C LYS A 135 -32.61 -10.33 -5.34
N ASP A 136 -31.51 -10.94 -4.89
CA ASP A 136 -31.09 -10.86 -3.49
C ASP A 136 -30.33 -9.55 -3.16
N THR A 137 -30.34 -8.56 -4.06
CA THR A 137 -29.64 -7.27 -3.93
C THR A 137 -30.47 -6.08 -4.42
N PHE A 138 -30.07 -4.89 -3.96
CA PHE A 138 -30.40 -3.59 -4.56
C PHE A 138 -29.24 -3.12 -5.44
N ASP A 139 -29.54 -2.29 -6.43
CA ASP A 139 -28.51 -1.75 -7.32
C ASP A 139 -27.83 -0.52 -6.71
N MET A 140 -28.58 0.33 -6.01
CA MET A 140 -28.09 1.59 -5.42
C MET A 140 -28.72 1.86 -4.06
N VAL A 141 -28.10 2.74 -3.28
CA VAL A 141 -28.58 3.18 -1.97
C VAL A 141 -28.51 4.69 -1.85
N LEU A 142 -29.61 5.32 -1.45
CA LEU A 142 -29.68 6.71 -0.99
C LEU A 142 -29.91 6.72 0.53
N ASP A 143 -28.94 7.20 1.27
CA ASP A 143 -28.94 7.31 2.72
C ASP A 143 -29.17 8.76 3.16
N LEU A 144 -30.32 8.99 3.78
CA LEU A 144 -30.76 10.28 4.30
C LEU A 144 -30.70 10.32 5.84
N ASN A 145 -30.00 9.38 6.49
CA ASN A 145 -29.76 9.46 7.92
C ASN A 145 -28.80 10.62 8.25
N PRO A 146 -28.86 11.16 9.48
CA PRO A 146 -27.90 12.18 9.92
C PRO A 146 -26.45 11.73 9.83
N GLU A 147 -26.18 10.46 10.16
CA GLU A 147 -24.88 9.82 10.06
C GLU A 147 -24.94 8.74 8.96
N PRO A 148 -23.86 8.55 8.18
CA PRO A 148 -23.84 7.54 7.14
C PRO A 148 -23.92 6.12 7.74
N THR A 149 -24.77 5.29 7.14
CA THR A 149 -24.87 3.86 7.43
C THR A 149 -23.58 3.11 7.08
N LEU A 150 -22.90 3.51 6.00
CA LEU A 150 -21.60 2.98 5.60
C LEU A 150 -20.50 4.00 5.92
N ALA A 151 -19.60 3.66 6.84
CA ALA A 151 -18.63 4.59 7.40
C ALA A 151 -17.29 4.67 6.64
N ALA A 152 -17.20 4.15 5.42
CA ALA A 152 -15.99 4.23 4.61
C ALA A 152 -15.72 5.69 4.22
N GLU A 153 -14.45 6.13 4.28
CA GLU A 153 -14.06 7.50 3.89
C GLU A 153 -14.35 7.74 2.39
N MET A 154 -14.14 6.71 1.57
CA MET A 154 -14.62 6.65 0.20
C MET A 154 -15.81 5.69 0.14
N SER A 155 -16.99 6.25 -0.12
CA SER A 155 -18.24 5.50 -0.20
C SER A 155 -18.21 4.48 -1.34
N PRO A 156 -18.71 3.25 -1.12
CA PRO A 156 -18.80 2.26 -2.20
C PRO A 156 -19.58 2.82 -3.40
N PRO A 157 -19.22 2.47 -4.65
CA PRO A 157 -19.90 3.00 -5.82
C PRO A 157 -21.40 2.73 -5.76
N GLY A 158 -22.25 3.74 -5.99
CA GLY A 158 -23.71 3.60 -5.93
C GLY A 158 -24.34 3.77 -4.55
N TYR A 159 -23.57 4.15 -3.53
CA TYR A 159 -24.05 4.58 -2.22
C TYR A 159 -23.91 6.10 -2.10
N PHE A 160 -25.01 6.76 -1.76
CA PHE A 160 -25.10 8.21 -1.64
C PHE A 160 -25.56 8.56 -0.23
N HIS A 161 -24.70 9.18 0.57
CA HIS A 161 -25.10 9.76 1.84
C HIS A 161 -25.35 11.25 1.69
N ILE A 162 -26.55 11.71 2.05
CA ILE A 162 -26.95 13.11 1.97
C ILE A 162 -27.57 13.52 3.30
N ALA A 163 -26.86 14.36 4.06
CA ALA A 163 -27.39 14.95 5.28
C ALA A 163 -28.61 15.85 5.01
N ALA A 164 -29.49 16.00 6.00
CA ALA A 164 -30.80 16.67 5.83
C ALA A 164 -30.73 18.16 5.45
N ASP A 165 -29.61 18.83 5.72
CA ASP A 165 -29.34 20.24 5.44
C ASP A 165 -28.44 20.48 4.22
N SER A 166 -28.18 19.42 3.43
CA SER A 166 -27.31 19.45 2.26
C SER A 166 -28.02 19.97 1.01
N ASP A 167 -27.40 20.92 0.31
CA ASP A 167 -27.83 21.37 -1.02
C ASP A 167 -27.55 20.31 -2.12
N HIS A 168 -26.90 19.20 -1.78
CA HIS A 168 -26.46 18.18 -2.73
C HIS A 168 -27.52 17.13 -3.09
N LEU A 169 -28.71 17.15 -2.47
CA LEU A 169 -29.77 16.17 -2.76
C LEU A 169 -30.18 16.15 -4.23
N VAL A 170 -30.28 17.34 -4.86
CA VAL A 170 -30.66 17.45 -6.27
C VAL A 170 -29.60 16.81 -7.17
N GLN A 171 -28.32 17.08 -6.90
CA GLN A 171 -27.19 16.48 -7.63
C GLN A 171 -27.17 14.96 -7.47
N ALA A 172 -27.36 14.46 -6.24
CA ALA A 172 -27.42 13.01 -5.99
C ALA A 172 -28.57 12.33 -6.73
N ILE A 173 -29.74 12.97 -6.82
CA ILE A 173 -30.89 12.46 -7.59
C ILE A 173 -30.55 12.34 -9.08
N GLU A 174 -29.91 13.36 -9.66
CA GLU A 174 -29.48 13.33 -11.07
C GLU A 174 -28.45 12.22 -11.32
N GLU A 175 -27.48 12.07 -10.42
CA GLU A 175 -26.45 11.04 -10.49
C GLU A 175 -27.04 9.63 -10.39
N ILE A 176 -27.92 9.38 -9.41
CA ILE A 176 -28.63 8.10 -9.24
C ILE A 176 -29.38 7.71 -10.53
N SER A 177 -30.08 8.66 -11.15
CA SER A 177 -30.79 8.41 -12.40
C SER A 177 -29.84 8.09 -13.58
N SER A 178 -28.60 8.60 -13.55
CA SER A 178 -27.57 8.30 -14.56
C SER A 178 -26.92 6.92 -14.37
N LEU A 179 -26.99 6.34 -13.17
CA LEU A 179 -26.39 5.06 -12.80
C LEU A 179 -27.27 3.84 -13.16
N VAL A 180 -28.07 3.91 -14.21
CA VAL A 180 -28.83 2.78 -14.76
C VAL A 180 -28.18 2.30 -16.06
N GLY A 181 -27.61 1.11 -16.04
CA GLY A 181 -26.86 0.56 -17.18
C GLY A 181 -25.68 -0.31 -16.76
N GLU A 182 -24.72 -0.43 -17.67
CA GLU A 182 -23.45 -1.12 -17.44
C GLU A 182 -22.33 -0.08 -17.39
N PHE A 183 -21.47 -0.21 -16.38
CA PHE A 183 -20.35 0.69 -16.13
C PHE A 183 -19.09 -0.14 -15.97
N GLU A 184 -17.96 0.41 -16.38
CA GLU A 184 -16.69 -0.29 -16.30
C GLU A 184 -15.63 0.62 -15.69
N LYS A 185 -14.77 0.01 -14.89
CA LYS A 185 -13.54 0.63 -14.41
C LYS A 185 -12.39 -0.38 -14.52
N PRO A 186 -11.13 0.06 -14.57
CA PRO A 186 -10.03 -0.89 -14.52
C PRO A 186 -9.92 -1.57 -13.16
N GLU A 187 -9.34 -2.77 -13.15
CA GLU A 187 -8.76 -3.33 -11.93
C GLU A 187 -7.53 -2.48 -11.57
N TYR A 188 -7.65 -1.64 -10.55
CA TYR A 188 -6.59 -0.70 -10.21
C TYR A 188 -5.38 -1.36 -9.56
N VAL A 189 -5.57 -2.32 -8.65
CA VAL A 189 -4.51 -2.84 -7.77
C VAL A 189 -4.45 -4.35 -7.84
N GLN A 190 -3.23 -4.89 -7.94
CA GLN A 190 -2.96 -6.32 -7.88
C GLN A 190 -2.02 -6.67 -6.73
N VAL A 191 -2.13 -7.92 -6.25
CA VAL A 191 -1.33 -8.46 -5.14
C VAL A 191 -0.40 -9.56 -5.63
N ASN A 192 0.90 -9.40 -5.41
CA ASN A 192 1.90 -10.46 -5.54
C ASN A 192 2.20 -11.07 -4.17
N HIS A 193 1.67 -12.26 -3.92
CA HIS A 193 1.81 -12.97 -2.65
C HIS A 193 3.24 -13.47 -2.40
N ASP A 194 4.05 -13.72 -3.43
CA ASP A 194 5.41 -14.27 -3.29
C ASP A 194 6.36 -13.30 -2.58
N ILE A 195 6.11 -11.99 -2.73
CA ILE A 195 6.90 -10.91 -2.09
C ILE A 195 6.11 -10.17 -1.01
N CYS A 196 4.93 -10.66 -0.63
CA CYS A 196 4.10 -10.04 0.38
C CYS A 196 4.66 -10.32 1.78
N ALA A 197 5.03 -9.28 2.51
CA ALA A 197 5.57 -9.43 3.86
C ALA A 197 4.49 -9.57 4.95
N HIS A 198 3.23 -9.77 4.58
CA HIS A 198 2.11 -9.83 5.53
C HIS A 198 2.16 -11.10 6.39
N SER A 199 2.42 -12.26 5.79
CA SER A 199 2.58 -13.50 6.51
C SER A 199 3.39 -14.52 5.72
N ASP A 200 4.12 -15.37 6.44
CA ASP A 200 4.71 -16.58 5.90
C ASP A 200 4.86 -17.61 7.04
N ARG A 201 4.63 -18.89 6.75
CA ARG A 201 4.74 -20.03 7.69
C ARG A 201 4.03 -19.79 9.04
N GLY A 202 2.83 -19.23 9.01
CA GLY A 202 1.98 -18.94 10.17
C GLY A 202 2.47 -17.78 11.04
N LYS A 203 3.46 -17.00 10.57
CA LYS A 203 3.94 -15.79 11.26
C LYS A 203 3.38 -14.55 10.57
N LEU A 204 2.82 -13.64 11.36
CA LEU A 204 2.40 -12.32 10.89
C LEU A 204 3.59 -11.35 10.88
N GLY A 205 3.67 -10.55 9.81
CA GLY A 205 4.67 -9.51 9.59
C GLY A 205 4.03 -8.13 9.39
N CYS A 206 4.12 -7.61 8.17
CA CYS A 206 3.69 -6.26 7.81
C CYS A 206 2.16 -6.13 7.70
N THR A 207 1.59 -5.04 8.24
CA THR A 207 0.14 -4.74 8.16
C THR A 207 -0.18 -3.40 7.47
N ARG A 208 0.84 -2.70 6.95
CA ARG A 208 0.73 -1.29 6.47
C ARG A 208 -0.41 -1.01 5.51
N CYS A 209 -0.80 -1.95 4.65
CA CYS A 209 -1.87 -1.74 3.67
C CYS A 209 -3.28 -1.77 4.28
N LEU A 210 -3.47 -2.42 5.42
CA LEU A 210 -4.77 -2.59 6.07
C LEU A 210 -5.27 -1.29 6.71
N ASP A 211 -4.35 -0.43 7.15
CA ASP A 211 -4.68 0.78 7.93
C ASP A 211 -4.81 2.06 7.08
N VAL A 212 -4.69 1.93 5.75
CA VAL A 212 -4.57 3.08 4.83
C VAL A 212 -5.59 3.07 3.69
N CYS A 213 -6.46 2.06 3.59
CA CYS A 213 -7.45 2.00 2.51
C CYS A 213 -8.68 2.83 2.88
N PRO A 214 -8.96 3.97 2.21
CA PRO A 214 -10.13 4.79 2.52
C PRO A 214 -11.46 4.13 2.14
N ALA A 215 -11.42 3.13 1.25
CA ALA A 215 -12.60 2.44 0.73
C ALA A 215 -12.90 1.09 1.43
N ASP A 216 -12.14 0.74 2.46
CA ASP A 216 -12.21 -0.57 3.15
C ASP A 216 -12.13 -1.79 2.20
N ALA A 217 -11.47 -1.61 1.05
CA ALA A 217 -11.35 -2.63 0.02
C ALA A 217 -10.30 -3.70 0.32
N ILE A 218 -9.54 -3.60 1.42
CA ILE A 218 -8.41 -4.49 1.71
C ILE A 218 -8.69 -5.33 2.95
N THR A 219 -8.58 -6.65 2.79
CA THR A 219 -8.79 -7.59 3.89
C THR A 219 -7.63 -8.56 4.05
N SER A 220 -7.52 -9.14 5.24
CA SER A 220 -6.62 -10.25 5.54
C SER A 220 -7.44 -11.50 5.86
N HIS A 221 -7.09 -12.63 5.26
CA HIS A 221 -7.74 -13.91 5.51
C HIS A 221 -6.71 -15.04 5.51
N ASN A 222 -6.98 -16.13 6.24
CA ASN A 222 -6.10 -17.30 6.33
C ASN A 222 -6.73 -18.57 5.75
N ARG A 223 -7.76 -18.42 4.91
CA ARG A 223 -8.44 -19.52 4.21
C ARG A 223 -7.63 -19.94 2.98
N THR A 224 -6.39 -20.34 3.22
CA THR A 224 -5.40 -20.70 2.21
C THR A 224 -4.91 -22.11 2.46
N ASP A 225 -4.35 -22.78 1.45
CA ASP A 225 -3.82 -24.15 1.61
C ASP A 225 -2.70 -24.23 2.66
N THR A 226 -1.92 -23.14 2.81
CA THR A 226 -0.83 -23.05 3.80
C THR A 226 -1.29 -22.54 5.17
N HIS A 227 -2.55 -22.09 5.30
CA HIS A 227 -3.09 -21.37 6.46
C HIS A 227 -2.35 -20.07 6.79
N ASP A 228 -1.53 -19.56 5.86
CA ASP A 228 -0.92 -18.24 5.97
C ASP A 228 -1.95 -17.14 5.71
N PHE A 229 -1.78 -16.01 6.40
CA PHE A 229 -2.62 -14.84 6.16
C PHE A 229 -2.23 -14.20 4.82
N GLN A 230 -3.21 -14.01 3.95
CA GLN A 230 -3.07 -13.37 2.65
C GLN A 230 -3.90 -12.09 2.58
N ILE A 231 -3.33 -11.09 1.92
CA ILE A 231 -4.00 -9.82 1.62
C ILE A 231 -4.86 -9.98 0.37
N SER A 232 -6.12 -9.58 0.44
CA SER A 232 -7.00 -9.50 -0.72
C SER A 232 -7.53 -8.09 -0.92
N VAL A 233 -7.74 -7.73 -2.18
CA VAL A 233 -8.37 -6.48 -2.58
C VAL A 233 -9.73 -6.81 -3.18
N ASP A 234 -10.79 -6.24 -2.63
CA ASP A 234 -12.11 -6.26 -3.28
C ASP A 234 -12.09 -5.24 -4.42
N VAL A 235 -12.06 -5.76 -5.65
CA VAL A 235 -11.97 -4.96 -6.87
C VAL A 235 -13.21 -4.11 -7.12
N HIS A 236 -14.36 -4.44 -6.53
CA HIS A 236 -15.60 -3.66 -6.68
C HIS A 236 -15.68 -2.50 -5.68
N LEU A 237 -14.99 -2.62 -4.54
CA LEU A 237 -14.83 -1.52 -3.58
C LEU A 237 -13.60 -0.67 -3.87
N CYS A 238 -12.61 -1.16 -4.63
CA CYS A 238 -11.38 -0.40 -4.87
C CYS A 238 -11.62 0.81 -5.79
N HIS A 239 -11.48 2.03 -5.27
CA HIS A 239 -11.57 3.30 -6.01
C HIS A 239 -10.27 3.70 -6.73
N GLY A 240 -9.20 2.91 -6.63
CA GLY A 240 -7.92 3.30 -7.24
C GLY A 240 -7.14 4.38 -6.47
N ALA A 241 -7.46 4.62 -5.19
CA ALA A 241 -6.82 5.66 -4.38
C ALA A 241 -5.30 5.52 -4.19
N GLY A 242 -4.74 4.34 -4.45
CA GLY A 242 -3.29 4.12 -4.46
C GLY A 242 -2.58 4.05 -3.12
N SER A 243 -3.26 4.38 -2.02
CA SER A 243 -2.72 4.40 -0.66
C SER A 243 -1.97 3.11 -0.28
N CYS A 244 -2.55 1.96 -0.59
CA CYS A 244 -1.99 0.66 -0.27
C CYS A 244 -0.72 0.35 -1.08
N THR A 245 -0.68 0.78 -2.34
CA THR A 245 0.49 0.63 -3.21
C THR A 245 1.62 1.53 -2.73
N THR A 246 1.30 2.76 -2.31
CA THR A 246 2.24 3.74 -1.73
C THR A 246 2.78 3.27 -0.38
N ALA A 247 1.92 2.72 0.49
CA ALA A 247 2.32 2.19 1.79
C ALA A 247 3.09 0.85 1.71
N CYS A 248 2.88 0.05 0.64
CA CYS A 248 3.48 -1.27 0.51
C CYS A 248 5.01 -1.18 0.28
N PRO A 249 5.86 -1.67 1.19
CA PRO A 249 7.29 -1.49 1.06
C PRO A 249 7.95 -2.48 0.10
N THR A 250 7.40 -3.67 -0.06
CA THR A 250 7.95 -4.70 -0.97
C THR A 250 7.56 -4.44 -2.42
N GLY A 251 6.48 -3.69 -2.65
CA GLY A 251 5.82 -3.64 -3.95
C GLY A 251 4.99 -4.88 -4.24
N ALA A 252 4.52 -5.59 -3.21
CA ALA A 252 3.54 -6.67 -3.35
C ALA A 252 2.17 -6.14 -3.86
N LEU A 253 1.76 -4.96 -3.40
CA LEU A 253 0.62 -4.23 -3.94
C LEU A 253 1.12 -3.24 -4.99
N THR A 254 0.65 -3.37 -6.22
CA THR A 254 1.03 -2.48 -7.34
C THR A 254 -0.18 -2.05 -8.13
N PHE A 255 -0.13 -0.84 -8.68
CA PHE A 255 -1.09 -0.43 -9.70
C PHE A 255 -0.97 -1.31 -10.94
N ALA A 256 -2.10 -1.84 -11.40
CA ALA A 256 -2.19 -2.60 -12.64
C ALA A 256 -2.51 -1.69 -13.83
N ALA A 257 -3.30 -0.64 -13.61
CA ALA A 257 -3.69 0.33 -14.62
C ALA A 257 -3.66 1.75 -14.03
N PRO A 258 -2.71 2.60 -14.45
CA PRO A 258 -1.51 2.27 -15.24
C PRO A 258 -0.40 1.58 -14.43
N ARG A 259 0.37 0.72 -15.09
CA ARG A 259 1.52 0.05 -14.46
C ARG A 259 2.63 1.06 -14.09
N PRO A 260 3.38 0.84 -12.98
CA PRO A 260 4.43 1.76 -12.54
C PRO A 260 5.51 2.08 -13.59
N GLN A 261 5.92 1.10 -14.41
CA GLN A 261 6.86 1.34 -15.52
C GLN A 261 6.29 2.35 -16.52
N SER A 262 5.03 2.17 -16.94
CA SER A 262 4.36 3.07 -17.87
C SER A 262 4.21 4.47 -17.29
N GLN A 263 3.89 4.58 -15.99
CA GLN A 263 3.83 5.87 -15.29
C GLN A 263 5.20 6.55 -15.23
N LEU A 264 6.25 5.81 -14.87
CA LEU A 264 7.60 6.34 -14.85
C LEU A 264 8.00 6.89 -16.22
N ASP A 265 7.82 6.10 -17.29
CA ASP A 265 8.15 6.51 -18.66
C ASP A 265 7.34 7.73 -19.14
N ARG A 266 6.05 7.78 -18.80
CA ARG A 266 5.19 8.94 -19.10
C ARG A 266 5.69 10.20 -18.41
N LEU A 267 6.05 10.12 -17.13
CA LEU A 267 6.56 11.28 -16.39
C LEU A 267 7.96 11.70 -16.87
N ARG A 268 8.81 10.76 -17.28
CA ARG A 268 10.10 11.07 -17.93
C ARG A 268 9.88 11.87 -19.20
N HIS A 269 8.98 11.37 -20.06
CA HIS A 269 8.62 12.03 -21.31
C HIS A 269 8.09 13.44 -21.08
N TYR A 270 7.33 13.66 -20.00
CA TYR A 270 6.82 14.98 -19.64
C TYR A 270 7.96 15.97 -19.35
N LEU A 271 8.92 15.57 -18.50
CA LEU A 271 10.10 16.37 -18.17
C LEU A 271 11.00 16.61 -19.39
N ASP A 272 11.21 15.58 -20.22
CA ASP A 272 12.00 15.67 -21.45
C ASP A 272 11.38 16.65 -22.45
N SER A 273 10.08 16.55 -22.67
CA SER A 273 9.35 17.43 -23.60
C SER A 273 9.40 18.89 -23.13
N TYR A 274 9.27 19.11 -21.82
CA TYR A 274 9.41 20.44 -21.24
C TYR A 274 10.80 21.03 -21.49
N ARG A 275 11.87 20.26 -21.23
CA ARG A 275 13.25 20.70 -21.49
C ARG A 275 13.52 20.95 -22.97
N GLN A 276 13.06 20.06 -23.85
CA GLN A 276 13.22 20.19 -25.30
C GLN A 276 12.52 21.44 -25.86
N ALA A 277 11.41 21.85 -25.24
CA ALA A 277 10.69 23.08 -25.56
C ALA A 277 11.37 24.37 -25.03
N GLY A 278 12.51 24.23 -24.34
CA GLY A 278 13.28 25.35 -23.78
C GLY A 278 12.91 25.73 -22.35
N GLY A 279 12.09 24.92 -21.67
CA GLY A 279 11.79 25.09 -20.25
C GLY A 279 13.02 24.81 -19.37
N GLU A 280 13.15 25.54 -18.27
CA GLU A 280 14.23 25.34 -17.29
C GLU A 280 13.65 25.03 -15.90
N HIS A 281 14.48 24.55 -14.97
CA HIS A 281 14.16 24.29 -13.55
C HIS A 281 12.75 23.72 -13.25
N PRO A 282 12.31 22.65 -13.94
CA PRO A 282 10.94 22.13 -13.80
C PRO A 282 10.63 21.75 -12.35
N ALA A 283 9.38 21.92 -11.95
CA ALA A 283 8.84 21.37 -10.71
C ALA A 283 7.59 20.54 -11.02
N ILE A 284 7.27 19.55 -10.20
CA ILE A 284 6.10 18.69 -10.38
C ILE A 284 5.05 19.02 -9.33
N LEU A 285 3.79 19.13 -9.74
CA LEU A 285 2.62 19.17 -8.85
C LEU A 285 1.75 17.95 -9.13
N ILE A 286 1.69 17.01 -8.20
CA ILE A 286 0.80 15.85 -8.25
C ILE A 286 -0.53 16.24 -7.63
N HIS A 287 -1.65 15.92 -8.29
CA HIS A 287 -3.00 16.16 -7.77
C HIS A 287 -3.94 15.03 -8.19
N ALA A 288 -5.08 14.91 -7.50
CA ALA A 288 -6.13 13.99 -7.91
C ALA A 288 -6.84 14.52 -9.18
N GLU A 289 -7.40 13.62 -9.98
CA GLU A 289 -8.01 13.95 -11.27
C GLU A 289 -9.25 14.85 -11.12
N HIS A 290 -9.98 14.68 -10.02
CA HIS A 290 -11.15 15.49 -9.69
C HIS A 290 -10.79 16.88 -9.16
N THR A 291 -9.55 17.10 -8.71
CA THR A 291 -9.07 18.41 -8.25
C THR A 291 -8.87 19.34 -9.45
N ASP A 292 -9.64 20.44 -9.49
CA ASP A 292 -9.48 21.48 -10.52
C ASP A 292 -8.24 22.32 -10.25
N ILE A 293 -7.32 22.37 -11.22
CA ILE A 293 -6.06 23.09 -11.13
C ILE A 293 -6.02 24.19 -12.20
N ASP A 294 -6.09 25.44 -11.74
CA ASP A 294 -5.94 26.60 -12.63
C ASP A 294 -4.48 26.73 -13.11
N LEU A 295 -4.26 26.30 -14.35
CA LEU A 295 -2.95 26.38 -15.00
C LEU A 295 -2.45 27.83 -15.13
N GLU A 296 -3.32 28.83 -15.23
CA GLU A 296 -2.92 30.23 -15.37
C GLU A 296 -2.42 30.81 -14.05
N ALA A 297 -2.95 30.33 -12.92
CA ALA A 297 -2.50 30.69 -11.57
C ALA A 297 -1.16 30.03 -11.20
N LEU A 298 -0.90 28.81 -11.69
CA LEU A 298 0.32 28.08 -11.36
C LEU A 298 1.61 28.77 -11.85
N PRO A 299 2.69 28.79 -11.04
CA PRO A 299 4.01 29.21 -11.50
C PRO A 299 4.41 28.48 -12.79
N THR A 300 4.90 29.24 -13.78
CA THR A 300 5.05 28.77 -15.17
C THR A 300 5.99 27.58 -15.40
N HIS A 301 6.80 27.22 -14.40
CA HIS A 301 7.71 26.06 -14.43
C HIS A 301 7.18 24.85 -13.65
N VAL A 302 6.04 24.99 -12.98
CA VAL A 302 5.33 23.91 -12.30
C VAL A 302 4.50 23.14 -13.30
N LEU A 303 4.76 21.85 -13.39
CA LEU A 303 4.15 20.88 -14.28
C LEU A 303 3.12 20.05 -13.49
N PRO A 304 1.81 20.27 -13.69
CA PRO A 304 0.78 19.48 -13.02
C PRO A 304 0.70 18.08 -13.61
N VAL A 305 0.45 17.11 -12.74
CA VAL A 305 0.30 15.68 -13.01
C VAL A 305 -0.96 15.20 -12.32
N ALA A 306 -2.02 15.00 -13.09
CA ALA A 306 -3.24 14.35 -12.64
C ALA A 306 -3.03 12.83 -12.51
N LEU A 307 -3.48 12.28 -11.39
CA LEU A 307 -3.58 10.85 -11.08
C LEU A 307 -5.01 10.54 -10.61
N GLU A 308 -5.41 9.26 -10.59
CA GLU A 308 -6.70 8.84 -9.99
C GLU A 308 -6.89 9.46 -8.60
N GLU A 309 -5.83 9.42 -7.79
CA GLU A 309 -5.72 10.09 -6.50
C GLU A 309 -4.28 10.56 -6.24
N ALA A 310 -4.14 11.51 -5.31
CA ALA A 310 -2.84 12.12 -4.97
C ALA A 310 -1.77 11.10 -4.52
N ALA A 311 -2.18 9.94 -3.98
CA ALA A 311 -1.28 8.85 -3.60
C ALA A 311 -1.11 7.75 -4.66
N GLY A 312 -1.47 8.01 -5.92
CA GLY A 312 -1.39 7.07 -7.04
C GLY A 312 0.03 6.63 -7.41
N ILE A 313 1.06 7.34 -6.93
CA ILE A 313 2.48 6.95 -7.05
C ILE A 313 3.20 7.17 -5.72
N GLY A 314 4.24 6.37 -5.45
CA GLY A 314 5.00 6.41 -4.20
C GLY A 314 6.41 7.00 -4.32
N ALA A 315 7.16 6.89 -3.23
CA ALA A 315 8.52 7.43 -3.09
C ALA A 315 9.49 6.99 -4.20
N GLU A 316 9.36 5.78 -4.73
CA GLU A 316 10.18 5.29 -5.85
C GLU A 316 10.03 6.13 -7.11
N LEU A 317 8.84 6.69 -7.36
CA LEU A 317 8.59 7.56 -8.51
C LEU A 317 8.83 9.03 -8.15
N TRP A 318 8.45 9.48 -6.95
CA TRP A 318 8.76 10.84 -6.49
C TRP A 318 10.26 11.13 -6.55
N LEU A 319 11.08 10.23 -6.02
CA LEU A 319 12.54 10.37 -6.05
C LEU A 319 13.10 10.22 -7.47
N ALA A 320 12.50 9.38 -8.32
CA ALA A 320 12.90 9.28 -9.72
C ALA A 320 12.69 10.59 -10.50
N LEU A 321 11.68 11.40 -10.14
CA LEU A 321 11.48 12.72 -10.72
C LEU A 321 12.57 13.70 -10.27
N LEU A 322 12.94 13.66 -8.98
CA LEU A 322 14.04 14.47 -8.45
C LEU A 322 15.39 14.12 -9.10
N VAL A 323 15.66 12.83 -9.34
CA VAL A 323 16.85 12.37 -10.07
C VAL A 323 16.89 12.93 -11.50
N GLN A 324 15.73 13.07 -12.14
CA GLN A 324 15.58 13.62 -13.50
C GLN A 324 15.58 15.15 -13.56
N GLY A 325 16.02 15.81 -12.49
CA GLY A 325 16.23 17.26 -12.48
C GLY A 325 14.99 18.08 -12.12
N ALA A 326 13.90 17.47 -11.63
CA ALA A 326 12.82 18.23 -11.02
C ALA A 326 13.34 18.93 -9.75
N THR A 327 13.11 20.24 -9.63
CA THR A 327 13.52 21.04 -8.48
C THR A 327 12.86 20.51 -7.20
N TYR A 328 11.55 20.29 -7.26
CA TYR A 328 10.76 19.67 -6.21
C TYR A 328 9.58 18.88 -6.79
N VAL A 329 8.99 18.03 -5.96
CA VAL A 329 7.71 17.36 -6.18
C VAL A 329 6.76 17.80 -5.06
N ALA A 330 5.71 18.51 -5.42
CA ALA A 330 4.62 18.87 -4.51
C ALA A 330 3.44 17.92 -4.74
N ILE A 331 2.76 17.52 -3.65
CA ILE A 331 1.56 16.69 -3.69
C ILE A 331 0.42 17.50 -3.11
N ALA A 332 -0.57 17.82 -3.95
CA ALA A 332 -1.75 18.57 -3.57
C ALA A 332 -2.76 17.68 -2.86
N VAL A 333 -3.34 18.20 -1.78
CA VAL A 333 -4.50 17.64 -1.09
C VAL A 333 -5.53 18.74 -0.84
N ASP A 334 -6.77 18.34 -0.68
CA ASP A 334 -7.92 19.22 -0.48
C ASP A 334 -8.85 18.63 0.59
N GLU A 335 -10.03 19.24 0.74
CA GLU A 335 -11.06 18.79 1.68
C GLU A 335 -11.73 17.47 1.28
N GLU A 336 -11.70 17.10 0.00
CA GLU A 336 -12.24 15.84 -0.52
C GLU A 336 -11.25 14.68 -0.33
N THR A 337 -9.96 14.97 -0.19
CA THR A 337 -8.91 13.98 0.03
C THR A 337 -9.16 13.22 1.35
N PRO A 338 -9.31 11.88 1.32
CA PRO A 338 -9.65 11.09 2.51
C PRO A 338 -8.65 11.25 3.67
N PRO A 339 -9.10 11.35 4.94
CA PRO A 339 -8.22 11.54 6.10
C PRO A 339 -7.11 10.49 6.25
N SER A 340 -7.41 9.21 5.96
CA SER A 340 -6.42 8.13 5.97
C SER A 340 -5.33 8.35 4.91
N LEU A 341 -5.71 8.86 3.74
CA LEU A 341 -4.81 9.19 2.63
C LEU A 341 -3.90 10.36 2.97
N GLN A 342 -4.48 11.44 3.52
CA GLN A 342 -3.71 12.60 3.97
C GLN A 342 -2.66 12.23 5.02
N ARG A 343 -3.04 11.39 6.00
CA ARG A 343 -2.12 10.91 7.03
C ARG A 343 -0.99 10.06 6.43
N LEU A 344 -1.31 9.15 5.51
CA LEU A 344 -0.31 8.36 4.79
C LEU A 344 0.68 9.26 4.05
N LEU A 345 0.20 10.23 3.25
CA LEU A 345 1.05 11.14 2.49
C LEU A 345 1.95 11.96 3.42
N LYS A 346 1.40 12.50 4.52
CA LYS A 346 2.19 13.22 5.54
C LYS A 346 3.32 12.36 6.11
N ASP A 347 3.04 11.11 6.44
CA ASP A 347 4.03 10.19 7.01
C ASP A 347 5.10 9.77 5.98
N GLU A 348 4.71 9.46 4.75
CA GLU A 348 5.63 9.07 3.67
C GLU A 348 6.52 10.24 3.23
N ILE A 349 5.97 11.45 3.11
CA ILE A 349 6.73 12.67 2.81
C ILE A 349 7.73 12.97 3.94
N LYS A 350 7.29 12.89 5.19
CA LYS A 350 8.17 13.13 6.35
C LYS A 350 9.29 12.10 6.44
N LEU A 351 9.01 10.83 6.19
CA LEU A 351 10.02 9.77 6.16
C LEU A 351 11.00 9.99 5.00
N THR A 352 10.49 10.23 3.79
CA THR A 352 11.30 10.45 2.59
C THR A 352 12.15 11.72 2.70
N GLY A 353 11.62 12.78 3.33
CA GLY A 353 12.37 14.00 3.64
C GLY A 353 13.57 13.77 4.56
N ARG A 354 13.47 12.80 5.50
CA ARG A 354 14.63 12.37 6.31
C ARG A 354 15.68 11.65 5.46
N LEU A 355 15.26 10.83 4.50
CA LEU A 355 16.17 10.19 3.55
C LEU A 355 16.86 11.25 2.69
N LEU A 356 16.11 12.20 2.12
CA LEU A 356 16.65 13.33 1.36
C LEU A 356 17.68 14.12 2.16
N THR A 357 17.37 14.46 3.42
CA THR A 357 18.30 15.16 4.32
C THR A 357 19.58 14.36 4.53
N ALA A 358 19.47 13.05 4.75
CA ALA A 358 20.63 12.16 4.91
C ALA A 358 21.45 12.04 3.62
N LEU A 359 20.81 12.21 2.46
CA LEU A 359 21.46 12.26 1.14
C LEU A 359 21.99 13.66 0.79
N GLY A 360 21.97 14.61 1.72
CA GLY A 360 22.46 15.98 1.52
C GLY A 360 21.51 16.88 0.73
N HIS A 361 20.25 16.49 0.53
CA HIS A 361 19.20 17.28 -0.12
C HIS A 361 18.25 17.91 0.91
N PRO A 362 17.59 19.04 0.61
CA PRO A 362 16.54 19.60 1.47
C PRO A 362 15.34 18.66 1.51
N ALA A 363 14.80 18.43 2.70
CA ALA A 363 13.57 17.67 2.87
C ALA A 363 12.40 18.25 2.05
N GLN A 364 12.36 19.58 1.90
CA GLN A 364 11.32 20.32 1.19
C GLN A 364 11.22 19.99 -0.30
N ARG A 365 12.25 19.38 -0.92
CA ARG A 365 12.16 18.92 -2.33
C ARG A 365 11.02 17.91 -2.55
N LEU A 366 10.47 17.34 -1.49
CA LEU A 366 9.19 16.64 -1.50
C LEU A 366 8.28 17.26 -0.43
N SER A 367 7.15 17.83 -0.84
CA SER A 367 6.24 18.55 0.08
C SER A 367 4.77 18.25 -0.20
N LEU A 368 3.95 18.36 0.85
CA LEU A 368 2.50 18.37 0.74
C LEU A 368 2.05 19.83 0.63
N VAL A 369 1.08 20.11 -0.22
CA VAL A 369 0.48 21.45 -0.38
C VAL A 369 -1.04 21.33 -0.31
N ASP A 370 -1.70 22.36 0.17
CA ASP A 370 -3.15 22.43 0.25
C ASP A 370 -3.69 23.22 -0.95
N VAL A 371 -4.66 22.65 -1.67
CA VAL A 371 -5.27 23.31 -2.84
C VAL A 371 -5.87 24.67 -2.47
N ALA A 372 -6.43 24.81 -1.27
CA ALA A 372 -7.01 26.07 -0.80
C ALA A 372 -5.96 27.18 -0.62
N PHE A 373 -4.68 26.82 -0.47
CA PHE A 373 -3.56 27.74 -0.24
C PHE A 373 -2.43 27.59 -1.26
N LEU A 374 -2.73 26.98 -2.43
CA LEU A 374 -1.74 26.48 -3.37
C LEU A 374 -0.71 27.53 -3.79
N ASP A 375 -1.14 28.75 -4.13
CA ASP A 375 -0.24 29.84 -4.52
C ASP A 375 0.76 30.21 -3.41
N THR A 376 0.30 30.23 -2.16
CA THR A 376 1.13 30.57 -1.01
C THR A 376 2.09 29.44 -0.69
N ASP A 377 1.59 28.21 -0.64
CA ASP A 377 2.38 27.01 -0.35
C ASP A 377 3.50 26.81 -1.39
N LEU A 378 3.19 27.00 -2.69
CA LEU A 378 4.18 26.90 -3.75
C LEU A 378 5.21 28.02 -3.68
N ALA A 379 4.81 29.26 -3.37
CA ALA A 379 5.76 30.37 -3.22
C ALA A 379 6.74 30.14 -2.05
N GLU A 380 6.23 29.70 -0.88
CA GLU A 380 7.08 29.37 0.27
C GLU A 380 8.04 28.21 -0.04
N LEU A 381 7.55 27.18 -0.73
CA LEU A 381 8.36 26.06 -1.18
C LEU A 381 9.46 26.51 -2.14
N GLU A 382 9.11 27.31 -3.14
CA GLU A 382 10.04 27.86 -4.13
C GLU A 382 11.19 28.64 -3.50
N ASP A 383 10.90 29.44 -2.47
CA ASP A 383 11.90 30.18 -1.71
C ASP A 383 12.80 29.22 -0.91
N ALA A 384 12.21 28.21 -0.26
CA ALA A 384 12.94 27.23 0.55
C ALA A 384 13.93 26.39 -0.28
N VAL A 385 13.59 26.09 -1.54
CA VAL A 385 14.44 25.29 -2.44
C VAL A 385 15.11 26.10 -3.54
N ALA A 386 15.08 27.44 -3.48
CA ALA A 386 15.70 28.31 -4.49
C ALA A 386 17.18 27.98 -4.78
N PRO A 387 18.04 27.63 -3.79
CA PRO A 387 19.43 27.23 -4.05
C PRO A 387 19.57 25.92 -4.83
N TRP A 388 18.50 25.14 -4.92
CA TRP A 388 18.43 23.81 -5.54
C TRP A 388 17.77 23.83 -6.92
N ARG A 389 17.49 25.00 -7.48
CA ARG A 389 17.04 25.13 -8.87
C ARG A 389 18.14 24.66 -9.82
N GLY A 390 17.75 23.99 -10.90
CA GLY A 390 18.69 23.57 -11.96
C GLY A 390 19.56 22.38 -11.60
N MET A 391 19.05 21.46 -10.76
CA MET A 391 19.68 20.16 -10.52
C MET A 391 19.98 19.45 -11.84
N PRO A 392 21.16 18.82 -11.98
CA PRO A 392 21.49 18.08 -13.19
C PRO A 392 20.54 16.90 -13.37
N GLU A 393 20.16 16.65 -14.61
CA GLU A 393 19.44 15.43 -14.97
C GLU A 393 20.38 14.23 -14.86
N GLY A 394 20.01 13.27 -14.02
CA GLY A 394 20.67 11.96 -13.95
C GLY A 394 20.22 11.04 -15.09
N PRO A 395 21.01 10.00 -15.43
CA PRO A 395 20.64 9.05 -16.46
C PRO A 395 19.34 8.30 -16.12
N SER A 396 18.51 8.04 -17.12
CA SER A 396 17.29 7.24 -16.96
C SER A 396 17.60 5.78 -16.61
N TYR A 397 16.76 5.16 -15.78
CA TYR A 397 16.86 3.75 -15.38
C TYR A 397 15.49 3.04 -15.42
N PRO A 398 15.40 1.76 -15.79
CA PRO A 398 14.12 1.06 -15.87
C PRO A 398 13.51 0.81 -14.49
N TYR A 399 12.19 0.64 -14.42
CA TYR A 399 11.51 0.19 -13.21
C TYR A 399 11.78 -1.32 -13.01
N GLN A 400 12.33 -1.68 -11.85
CA GLN A 400 12.69 -3.07 -11.52
C GLN A 400 11.96 -3.59 -10.28
N GLY A 401 10.70 -3.18 -10.13
CA GLY A 401 9.95 -3.36 -8.89
C GLY A 401 10.25 -2.26 -7.88
N LYS A 402 9.30 -2.01 -6.98
CA LYS A 402 9.28 -0.82 -6.13
C LYS A 402 10.58 -0.62 -5.34
N ARG A 403 11.03 -1.65 -4.63
CA ARG A 403 12.20 -1.59 -3.73
C ARG A 403 13.51 -1.32 -4.50
N LYS A 404 13.72 -1.96 -5.64
CA LYS A 404 14.93 -1.77 -6.46
C LYS A 404 14.96 -0.41 -7.14
N THR A 405 13.83 0.01 -7.72
CA THR A 405 13.68 1.35 -8.31
C THR A 405 13.95 2.45 -7.28
N LEU A 406 13.45 2.27 -6.06
CA LEU A 406 13.71 3.18 -4.95
C LEU A 406 15.18 3.21 -4.54
N ASN A 407 15.85 2.06 -4.39
CA ASN A 407 17.27 2.01 -4.06
C ASN A 407 18.13 2.69 -5.14
N GLU A 408 17.83 2.47 -6.42
CA GLU A 408 18.49 3.16 -7.53
C GLU A 408 18.28 4.68 -7.42
N ALA A 409 17.07 5.14 -7.12
CA ALA A 409 16.79 6.57 -6.92
C ALA A 409 17.61 7.16 -5.75
N LEU A 410 17.69 6.46 -4.63
CA LEU A 410 18.46 6.88 -3.45
C LEU A 410 19.96 6.95 -3.76
N ASP A 411 20.50 5.98 -4.50
CA ASP A 411 21.91 5.94 -4.90
C ASP A 411 22.25 7.10 -5.85
N ARG A 412 21.38 7.39 -6.83
CA ARG A 412 21.54 8.55 -7.73
C ARG A 412 21.45 9.88 -6.99
N LEU A 413 20.54 9.99 -6.02
CA LEU A 413 20.43 11.18 -5.20
C LEU A 413 21.63 11.35 -4.28
N TYR A 414 22.20 10.26 -3.75
CA TYR A 414 23.47 10.30 -3.02
C TYR A 414 24.59 10.91 -3.89
N GLU A 415 24.71 10.47 -5.15
CA GLU A 415 25.69 11.01 -6.12
C GLU A 415 25.46 12.50 -6.44
N GLN A 416 24.20 12.96 -6.43
CA GLN A 416 23.81 14.34 -6.73
C GLN A 416 23.86 15.28 -5.51
N GLY A 417 23.95 14.74 -4.29
CA GLY A 417 23.89 15.50 -3.04
C GLY A 417 25.26 15.74 -2.41
N ASP A 418 25.28 16.48 -1.30
CA ASP A 418 26.45 16.65 -0.42
C ASP A 418 26.28 15.79 0.84
N ALA A 419 25.97 14.50 0.62
CA ALA A 419 25.75 13.53 1.69
C ALA A 419 27.06 13.19 2.42
N ASP A 420 26.96 12.86 3.71
CA ASP A 420 27.99 12.08 4.39
C ASP A 420 27.58 10.60 4.47
N ASP A 421 28.52 9.74 4.85
CA ASP A 421 28.25 8.31 5.02
C ASP A 421 27.60 7.98 6.38
N ALA A 422 27.17 9.00 7.15
CA ALA A 422 26.67 8.78 8.49
C ALA A 422 25.32 8.06 8.47
N ILE A 423 25.23 7.02 9.30
CA ILE A 423 24.01 6.25 9.46
C ILE A 423 23.00 7.07 10.27
N VAL A 424 21.78 7.17 9.76
CA VAL A 424 20.70 7.96 10.36
C VAL A 424 19.66 7.05 10.99
N THR A 425 19.31 7.28 12.25
CA THR A 425 18.22 6.57 12.92
C THR A 425 16.87 7.00 12.35
N LEU A 426 16.01 6.02 12.06
CA LEU A 426 14.65 6.26 11.57
C LEU A 426 13.60 5.95 12.66
N PRO A 427 12.39 6.51 12.54
CA PRO A 427 11.28 6.14 13.43
C PRO A 427 11.01 4.63 13.40
N MET A 428 10.58 4.08 14.52
CA MET A 428 10.09 2.69 14.56
C MET A 428 8.97 2.49 13.54
N GLY A 429 8.96 1.33 12.87
CA GLY A 429 8.02 1.03 11.78
C GLY A 429 8.44 1.54 10.40
N SER A 430 9.60 2.21 10.28
CA SER A 430 10.17 2.56 8.98
C SER A 430 10.56 1.30 8.20
N PRO A 431 10.29 1.21 6.89
CA PRO A 431 10.62 0.06 6.06
C PRO A 431 12.07 0.08 5.56
N TYR A 432 12.98 0.62 6.37
CA TYR A 432 14.42 0.70 6.11
C TYR A 432 15.15 0.45 7.42
N GLY A 433 16.19 -0.37 7.35
CA GLY A 433 17.00 -0.66 8.52
C GLY A 433 17.82 -1.92 8.38
N GLN A 434 18.58 -2.21 9.42
CA GLN A 434 19.38 -3.43 9.47
C GLN A 434 18.73 -4.53 10.31
N VAL A 435 19.23 -5.74 10.09
CA VAL A 435 19.03 -6.89 10.97
C VAL A 435 20.30 -7.04 11.80
N GLN A 436 20.17 -7.04 13.13
CA GLN A 436 21.26 -7.37 14.05
C GLN A 436 21.17 -8.85 14.43
N VAL A 437 22.32 -9.52 14.48
CA VAL A 437 22.41 -10.95 14.83
C VAL A 437 23.33 -11.13 16.03
N ASP A 438 22.80 -11.73 17.09
CA ASP A 438 23.62 -12.27 18.18
C ASP A 438 24.35 -13.54 17.66
N VAL A 439 25.64 -13.39 17.42
CA VAL A 439 26.50 -14.43 16.84
C VAL A 439 26.63 -15.64 17.77
N ASP A 440 26.57 -15.42 19.09
CA ASP A 440 26.72 -16.49 20.09
C ASP A 440 25.42 -17.30 20.21
N ALA A 441 24.26 -16.64 20.13
CA ALA A 441 22.96 -17.30 20.19
C ALA A 441 22.57 -17.99 18.87
N CYS A 442 22.96 -17.42 17.72
CA CYS A 442 22.56 -17.89 16.39
C CYS A 442 23.08 -19.30 16.09
N THR A 443 22.23 -20.22 15.65
CA THR A 443 22.63 -21.58 15.28
C THR A 443 22.82 -21.81 13.78
N LEU A 444 22.65 -20.77 12.96
CA LEU A 444 22.65 -20.88 11.49
C LEU A 444 21.63 -21.92 10.97
N CYS A 445 20.46 -22.03 11.62
CA CYS A 445 19.38 -22.94 11.21
C CYS A 445 18.66 -22.51 9.93
N MET A 446 18.96 -21.32 9.40
CA MET A 446 18.41 -20.73 8.17
C MET A 446 16.89 -20.47 8.18
N SER A 447 16.23 -20.54 9.34
CA SER A 447 14.80 -20.19 9.47
C SER A 447 14.51 -18.75 9.04
N CYS A 448 15.43 -17.82 9.31
CA CYS A 448 15.31 -16.42 8.90
C CYS A 448 15.47 -16.20 7.39
N VAL A 449 16.27 -17.03 6.71
CA VAL A 449 16.43 -17.01 5.26
C VAL A 449 15.17 -17.57 4.60
N ALA A 450 14.67 -18.69 5.11
CA ALA A 450 13.50 -19.39 4.56
C ALA A 450 12.16 -18.64 4.72
N ILE A 451 12.12 -17.58 5.54
CA ILE A 451 10.93 -16.75 5.80
C ILE A 451 11.08 -15.30 5.26
N CYS A 452 12.20 -14.96 4.62
CA CYS A 452 12.46 -13.60 4.17
C CYS A 452 11.80 -13.36 2.79
N PRO A 453 10.69 -12.61 2.69
CA PRO A 453 9.94 -12.47 1.43
C PRO A 453 10.72 -11.67 0.37
N THR A 454 11.67 -10.83 0.80
CA THR A 454 12.49 -10.01 -0.09
C THR A 454 13.86 -10.62 -0.37
N SER A 455 14.16 -11.79 0.20
CA SER A 455 15.51 -12.40 0.12
C SER A 455 16.66 -11.52 0.64
N ALA A 456 16.35 -10.53 1.49
CA ALA A 456 17.37 -9.70 2.15
C ALA A 456 18.31 -10.53 3.03
N LEU A 457 17.84 -11.64 3.60
CA LEU A 457 18.67 -12.63 4.28
C LEU A 457 18.86 -13.84 3.36
N HIS A 458 20.10 -14.28 3.18
CA HIS A 458 20.43 -15.42 2.32
C HIS A 458 21.63 -16.23 2.84
N SER A 459 21.72 -17.48 2.38
CA SER A 459 22.82 -18.38 2.72
C SER A 459 24.04 -18.21 1.80
N GLY A 460 25.20 -18.72 2.23
CA GLY A 460 26.38 -18.90 1.37
C GLY A 460 26.12 -19.84 0.17
N LYS A 461 26.90 -19.70 -0.90
CA LYS A 461 26.80 -20.51 -2.15
C LYS A 461 27.78 -21.70 -2.17
N ASP A 462 28.68 -21.78 -1.21
CA ASP A 462 29.94 -22.53 -1.18
C ASP A 462 29.91 -23.72 -0.20
N GLN A 463 28.72 -24.24 0.14
CA GLN A 463 28.50 -25.31 1.13
C GLN A 463 28.92 -24.95 2.57
N SER A 464 29.49 -23.77 2.82
CA SER A 464 29.73 -23.27 4.17
C SER A 464 28.44 -22.74 4.79
N PRO A 465 28.15 -23.07 6.06
CA PRO A 465 27.11 -22.42 6.84
C PRO A 465 27.41 -20.93 7.02
N ARG A 466 26.82 -20.09 6.16
CA ARG A 466 26.95 -18.63 6.21
C ARG A 466 25.58 -17.97 6.17
N LEU A 467 25.34 -17.01 7.06
CA LEU A 467 24.21 -16.08 7.01
C LEU A 467 24.71 -14.72 6.52
N SER A 468 24.10 -14.21 5.44
CA SER A 468 24.41 -12.89 4.88
C SER A 468 23.17 -12.02 4.80
N PHE A 469 23.36 -10.70 4.82
CA PHE A 469 22.31 -9.69 4.84
C PHE A 469 22.57 -8.59 3.80
N LEU A 470 21.56 -8.27 3.00
CA LEU A 470 21.55 -7.17 2.06
C LEU A 470 20.54 -6.11 2.53
N GLU A 471 21.04 -4.97 3.01
CA GLU A 471 20.22 -3.95 3.68
C GLU A 471 19.22 -3.27 2.75
N GLY A 472 19.58 -3.06 1.48
CA GLY A 472 18.70 -2.43 0.49
C GLY A 472 17.41 -3.21 0.20
N ASP A 473 17.41 -4.52 0.37
CA ASP A 473 16.22 -5.36 0.14
C ASP A 473 15.38 -5.54 1.42
N CYS A 474 15.86 -5.09 2.57
CA CYS A 474 15.14 -5.23 3.84
C CYS A 474 13.98 -4.24 3.93
N VAL A 475 12.80 -4.73 4.33
CA VAL A 475 11.60 -3.91 4.56
C VAL A 475 11.18 -3.86 6.03
N GLN A 476 12.03 -4.33 6.94
CA GLN A 476 11.81 -4.32 8.40
C GLN A 476 10.47 -4.94 8.84
N CYS A 477 10.05 -6.04 8.21
CA CYS A 477 8.73 -6.66 8.44
C CYS A 477 8.62 -7.53 9.71
N GLY A 478 9.72 -7.83 10.41
CA GLY A 478 9.72 -8.61 11.66
C GLY A 478 9.62 -10.13 11.49
N LEU A 479 9.43 -10.67 10.27
CA LEU A 479 9.30 -12.12 10.07
C LEU A 479 10.54 -12.90 10.53
N CYS A 480 11.75 -12.40 10.23
CA CYS A 480 13.00 -13.06 10.60
C CYS A 480 13.21 -13.12 12.13
N GLU A 481 12.83 -12.07 12.85
CA GLU A 481 12.88 -12.00 14.31
C GLU A 481 11.93 -13.03 14.93
N ARG A 482 10.67 -13.07 14.45
CA ARG A 482 9.62 -13.99 14.94
C ARG A 482 9.87 -15.45 14.61
N ALA A 483 10.61 -15.72 13.53
CA ALA A 483 10.95 -17.07 13.09
C ALA A 483 12.22 -17.61 13.76
N CYS A 484 13.03 -16.77 14.41
CA CYS A 484 14.28 -17.20 15.02
C CYS A 484 14.01 -18.05 16.28
N PRO A 485 14.30 -19.36 16.27
CA PRO A 485 14.04 -20.22 17.43
C PRO A 485 14.96 -19.90 18.61
N GLU A 486 16.08 -19.21 18.36
CA GLU A 486 17.08 -18.84 19.35
C GLU A 486 16.98 -17.38 19.81
N GLN A 487 15.99 -16.63 19.30
CA GLN A 487 15.81 -15.19 19.60
C GLN A 487 17.07 -14.35 19.35
N ALA A 488 17.87 -14.75 18.36
CA ALA A 488 19.17 -14.16 18.05
C ALA A 488 19.09 -12.97 17.07
N ILE A 489 17.89 -12.53 16.69
CA ILE A 489 17.68 -11.50 15.66
C ILE A 489 16.95 -10.32 16.28
N GLN A 490 17.42 -9.10 16.00
CA GLN A 490 16.73 -7.85 16.33
C GLN A 490 16.70 -6.93 15.11
N LEU A 491 15.65 -6.12 15.01
CA LEU A 491 15.51 -5.12 13.96
C LEU A 491 15.92 -3.73 14.45
N GLU A 492 16.61 -2.98 13.59
CA GLU A 492 16.98 -1.59 13.87
C GLU A 492 16.61 -0.71 12.68
N ALA A 493 15.60 0.15 12.88
CA ALA A 493 15.16 1.14 11.89
C ALA A 493 16.22 2.23 11.70
N ARG A 494 16.84 2.23 10.52
CA ARG A 494 17.92 3.15 10.17
C ARG A 494 18.04 3.31 8.66
N PHE A 495 18.81 4.30 8.23
CA PHE A 495 19.18 4.51 6.84
C PHE A 495 20.68 4.75 6.72
N ALA A 496 21.32 4.04 5.80
CA ALA A 496 22.70 4.27 5.40
C ALA A 496 22.71 4.99 4.04
N PRO A 497 23.16 6.26 3.95
CA PRO A 497 23.21 7.00 2.69
C PRO A 497 24.07 6.31 1.63
N ALA A 498 25.25 5.85 2.03
CA ALA A 498 26.23 5.22 1.16
C ALA A 498 25.70 3.92 0.52
N ALA A 499 25.70 3.88 -0.81
CA ALA A 499 25.23 2.74 -1.60
C ALA A 499 25.95 1.42 -1.25
N GLY A 500 27.25 1.46 -0.93
CA GLY A 500 28.03 0.26 -0.57
C GLY A 500 27.48 -0.49 0.65
N ILE A 501 26.88 0.19 1.62
CA ILE A 501 26.28 -0.46 2.81
C ILE A 501 24.94 -1.12 2.45
N ARG A 502 24.15 -0.50 1.56
CA ARG A 502 22.83 -0.99 1.16
C ARG A 502 22.87 -2.04 0.06
N GLY A 503 23.81 -1.91 -0.88
CA GLY A 503 23.90 -2.68 -2.12
C GLY A 503 24.80 -3.91 -2.06
N GLU A 504 25.62 -4.07 -1.02
CA GLU A 504 26.51 -5.22 -0.87
C GLU A 504 26.07 -6.18 0.25
N PRO A 505 26.02 -7.50 -0.01
CA PRO A 505 25.77 -8.49 1.04
C PRO A 505 26.86 -8.50 2.12
N ARG A 506 26.46 -8.30 3.37
CA ARG A 506 27.31 -8.40 4.57
C ARG A 506 27.18 -9.77 5.21
N VAL A 507 28.30 -10.41 5.53
CA VAL A 507 28.32 -11.65 6.33
C VAL A 507 27.98 -11.32 7.78
N MET A 508 26.92 -11.94 8.30
CA MET A 508 26.45 -11.76 9.67
C MET A 508 27.05 -12.81 10.61
N LYS A 509 27.12 -14.06 10.14
CA LYS A 509 27.76 -15.18 10.84
C LYS A 509 28.19 -16.24 9.83
N GLU A 510 29.35 -16.83 10.06
CA GLU A 510 29.85 -17.99 9.30
C GLU A 510 30.57 -18.94 10.25
N GLU A 511 30.45 -20.25 10.00
CA GLU A 511 31.24 -21.27 10.66
C GLU A 511 31.49 -22.47 9.75
N GLU A 512 32.51 -23.26 10.08
CA GLU A 512 32.79 -24.52 9.39
C GLU A 512 31.65 -25.53 9.62
N PRO A 513 31.23 -26.30 8.59
CA PRO A 513 30.21 -27.32 8.76
C PRO A 513 30.66 -28.42 9.72
N PHE A 514 29.71 -28.94 10.48
CA PHE A 514 29.90 -30.13 11.28
C PHE A 514 29.84 -31.38 10.40
N HIS A 515 30.89 -32.18 10.45
CA HIS A 515 31.04 -33.40 9.67
C HIS A 515 30.65 -34.62 10.51
N CYS A 516 29.92 -35.55 9.91
CA CYS A 516 29.52 -36.80 10.54
C CYS A 516 30.73 -37.57 11.06
N ILE A 517 30.72 -37.95 12.34
CA ILE A 517 31.83 -38.68 12.99
C ILE A 517 32.04 -40.10 12.42
N SER A 518 31.10 -40.61 11.62
CA SER A 518 31.15 -41.94 11.01
C SER A 518 31.62 -41.93 9.55
N CYS A 519 31.08 -41.01 8.72
CA CYS A 519 31.35 -41.00 7.27
C CYS A 519 32.01 -39.72 6.76
N GLY A 520 32.17 -38.70 7.60
CA GLY A 520 32.75 -37.41 7.21
C GLY A 520 31.84 -36.51 6.35
N LYS A 521 30.57 -36.87 6.10
CA LYS A 521 29.62 -36.01 5.37
C LYS A 521 29.28 -34.75 6.19
N ALA A 522 29.41 -33.56 5.61
CA ALA A 522 28.88 -32.31 6.19
C ALA A 522 27.34 -32.38 6.22
N PHE A 523 26.73 -32.15 7.39
CA PHE A 523 25.27 -32.31 7.54
C PHE A 523 24.59 -31.32 8.49
N ALA A 524 25.36 -30.62 9.34
CA ALA A 524 24.82 -29.66 10.29
C ALA A 524 25.84 -28.54 10.54
N THR A 525 25.43 -27.53 11.29
CA THR A 525 26.30 -26.46 11.77
C THR A 525 26.88 -26.88 13.14
N GLN A 526 28.09 -26.41 13.47
CA GLN A 526 28.68 -26.67 14.78
C GLN A 526 27.80 -26.14 15.91
N SER A 527 27.21 -24.96 15.72
CA SER A 527 26.33 -24.32 16.69
C SER A 527 25.06 -25.14 16.92
N THR A 528 24.44 -25.68 15.86
CA THR A 528 23.27 -26.58 15.98
C THR A 528 23.63 -27.84 16.76
N ILE A 529 24.74 -28.49 16.43
CA ILE A 529 25.17 -29.73 17.11
C ILE A 529 25.45 -29.47 18.59
N LYS A 530 26.17 -28.40 18.92
CA LYS A 530 26.41 -27.98 20.30
C LYS A 530 25.09 -27.78 21.06
N LYS A 531 24.13 -27.08 20.46
CA LYS A 531 22.84 -26.75 21.11
C LYS A 531 21.95 -27.97 21.31
N ILE A 532 21.88 -28.86 20.30
CA ILE A 532 21.12 -30.11 20.40
C ILE A 532 21.72 -31.02 21.47
N SER A 533 23.05 -31.19 21.47
CA SER A 533 23.75 -31.99 22.48
C SER A 533 23.50 -31.47 23.90
N GLN A 534 23.55 -30.15 24.12
CA GLN A 534 23.22 -29.54 25.41
C GLN A 534 21.75 -29.74 25.82
N LYS A 535 20.79 -29.58 24.89
CA LYS A 535 19.36 -29.75 25.19
C LYS A 535 18.98 -31.20 25.50
N LEU A 536 19.66 -32.17 24.90
CA LEU A 536 19.35 -33.59 25.00
C LEU A 536 20.25 -34.36 25.99
N GLU A 537 21.23 -33.70 26.61
CA GLU A 537 22.17 -34.30 27.56
C GLU A 537 21.47 -34.99 28.74
N ALA A 538 20.34 -34.43 29.20
CA ALA A 538 19.55 -34.99 30.30
C ALA A 538 18.48 -36.01 29.85
N HIS A 539 18.31 -36.23 28.53
CA HIS A 539 17.26 -37.11 28.02
C HIS A 539 17.69 -38.59 28.17
N PRO A 540 16.85 -39.48 28.74
CA PRO A 540 17.20 -40.89 28.98
C PRO A 540 17.69 -41.63 27.73
N TYR A 541 17.05 -41.40 26.59
CA TYR A 541 17.42 -42.00 25.30
C TYR A 541 18.83 -41.65 24.80
N PHE A 542 19.39 -40.50 25.18
CA PHE A 542 20.68 -40.01 24.66
C PHE A 542 21.83 -40.19 25.66
N GLN A 543 21.73 -41.15 26.57
CA GLN A 543 22.81 -41.51 27.49
C GLN A 543 23.83 -42.48 26.85
N GLY A 544 25.09 -42.38 27.24
CA GLY A 544 26.15 -43.30 26.80
C GLY A 544 26.45 -43.22 25.30
N ASP A 545 26.61 -44.37 24.63
CA ASP A 545 26.97 -44.43 23.20
C ASP A 545 25.88 -43.86 22.28
N ALA A 546 24.62 -43.81 22.73
CA ALA A 546 23.53 -43.21 21.98
C ALA A 546 23.71 -41.69 21.75
N ALA A 547 24.44 -40.98 22.63
CA ALA A 547 24.79 -39.57 22.44
C ALA A 547 25.61 -39.32 21.16
N LYS A 548 26.41 -40.30 20.72
CA LYS A 548 27.24 -40.21 19.51
C LYS A 548 26.38 -40.04 18.26
N ARG A 549 25.13 -40.51 18.27
CA ARG A 549 24.18 -40.40 17.16
C ARG A 549 23.76 -38.96 16.86
N LEU A 550 23.85 -38.07 17.84
CA LEU A 550 23.62 -36.63 17.62
C LEU A 550 24.69 -36.02 16.70
N HIS A 551 25.86 -36.63 16.64
CA HIS A 551 27.00 -36.21 15.81
C HIS A 551 27.11 -37.00 14.49
N MET A 552 26.08 -37.76 14.12
CA MET A 552 26.03 -38.55 12.88
C MET A 552 24.99 -37.99 11.90
N CYS A 553 25.28 -38.07 10.59
CA CYS A 553 24.32 -37.72 9.55
C CYS A 553 23.10 -38.65 9.57
N GLU A 554 22.05 -38.26 8.85
CA GLU A 554 20.78 -38.97 8.74
C GLU A 554 20.95 -40.46 8.38
N ASP A 555 21.85 -40.78 7.44
CA ASP A 555 22.11 -42.15 6.99
C ASP A 555 22.85 -42.99 8.05
N CYS A 556 23.91 -42.42 8.62
CA CYS A 556 24.73 -43.11 9.62
C CYS A 556 23.95 -43.34 10.91
N ARG A 557 23.12 -42.36 11.31
CA ARG A 557 22.26 -42.47 12.49
C ARG A 557 21.26 -43.61 12.34
N VAL A 558 20.57 -43.72 11.20
CA VAL A 558 19.63 -44.82 10.94
C VAL A 558 20.35 -46.17 10.95
N ARG A 559 21.49 -46.28 10.27
CA ARG A 559 22.29 -47.52 10.24
C ARG A 559 22.75 -47.96 11.63
N ASP A 560 23.19 -47.01 12.45
CA ASP A 560 23.63 -47.28 13.82
C ASP A 560 22.47 -47.74 14.72
N SER A 561 21.32 -47.06 14.64
CA SER A 561 20.11 -47.50 15.33
C SER A 561 19.70 -48.92 14.94
N TYR A 562 19.66 -49.24 13.65
CA TYR A 562 19.33 -50.61 13.19
C TYR A 562 20.33 -51.67 13.69
N ARG A 563 21.63 -51.35 13.77
CA ARG A 563 22.64 -52.27 14.30
C ARG A 563 22.42 -52.55 15.78
N GLU A 564 22.08 -51.52 16.57
CA GLU A 564 21.73 -51.70 17.98
C GLU A 564 20.45 -52.53 18.12
N LEU A 565 19.39 -52.21 17.38
CA LEU A 565 18.14 -52.99 17.40
C LEU A 565 18.35 -54.47 17.03
N ALA A 566 19.23 -54.75 16.07
CA ALA A 566 19.56 -56.12 15.68
C ALA A 566 20.36 -56.86 16.77
N ALA A 567 21.15 -56.14 17.55
CA ALA A 567 21.94 -56.69 18.65
C ALA A 567 21.15 -56.82 19.97
N ASP A 568 20.23 -55.90 20.23
CA ASP A 568 19.34 -55.86 21.40
C ASP A 568 17.92 -55.38 20.98
N PRO A 569 17.04 -56.31 20.56
CA PRO A 569 15.68 -55.97 20.12
C PRO A 569 14.82 -55.27 21.19
N GLU A 570 15.11 -55.47 22.48
CA GLU A 570 14.37 -54.88 23.60
C GLU A 570 14.81 -53.44 23.91
N ALA A 571 15.90 -52.94 23.30
CA ALA A 571 16.41 -51.57 23.53
C ALA A 571 15.36 -50.48 23.26
N GLN A 572 14.39 -50.73 22.37
CA GLN A 572 13.29 -49.82 22.05
C GLN A 572 12.27 -49.67 23.19
N LEU A 573 12.22 -50.63 24.12
CA LEU A 573 11.28 -50.65 25.24
C LEU A 573 11.83 -49.93 26.49
N ARG A 574 13.08 -49.47 26.44
CA ARG A 574 13.79 -48.81 27.56
C ARG A 574 13.70 -47.27 27.53
N LEU A 575 12.70 -46.72 26.84
CA LEU A 575 12.46 -45.27 26.69
C LEU A 575 12.06 -44.57 28.00
#